data_AF-A0A2S2PYH0-F1
#
_entry.id   AF-A0A2S2PYH0-F1
#
_cell.length_a   1.000
_cell.length_b   1.000
_cell.length_c   1.000
_cell.angle_alpha   90.00
_cell.angle_beta   90.00
_cell.angle_gamma   90.00
#
_symmetry.space_group_name_H-M   'P 1'
#
loop_
_entity.id
_entity.type
_entity.pdbx_description
1 polymer ?
#
loop_
_entity_poly.entity_id
_entity_poly.type
_entity_poly.pdbx_seq_one_letter_code
_entity_poly.pdbx_strand_id
1 'polypeptide(L)'
;MGLLVDVVLQEHGTSNDGNTARTFFRNAEKSAEITGVNLNLIERFKNILMVMASGQDIDTNSFDEYGVQTAKLFISLYPWFYMPSSVHKILIHGADVIRYAVLPIGHLSEEAQESRNKDYKMYRRHHTRKISKININKDLLHVLLISSDSLISSIRLFPKKKKITRLIK
;
A
#
# COMPACT_ATOMS: atom_id res chain seq x y z
N MET A 1 -8.54 17.65 7.83
CA MET A 1 -7.79 16.38 7.66
C MET A 1 -6.28 16.53 7.81
N GLY A 2 -5.70 17.75 7.74
CA GLY A 2 -4.25 17.93 7.91
C GLY A 2 -3.42 17.25 6.82
N LEU A 3 -3.97 17.16 5.60
CA LEU A 3 -3.35 16.51 4.45
C LEU A 3 -2.94 17.56 3.42
N LEU A 4 -1.79 17.34 2.79
CA LEU A 4 -1.40 18.00 1.56
C LEU A 4 -1.75 17.04 0.41
N VAL A 5 -2.79 17.36 -0.35
CA VAL A 5 -3.29 16.55 -1.47
C VAL A 5 -2.97 17.26 -2.77
N ASP A 6 -2.50 16.51 -3.77
CA ASP A 6 -2.17 17.02 -5.11
C ASP A 6 -1.12 18.16 -5.15
N VAL A 7 -0.26 18.25 -4.13
CA VAL A 7 0.87 19.18 -4.16
C VAL A 7 1.99 18.56 -4.99
N VAL A 8 2.45 19.27 -6.02
CA VAL A 8 3.53 18.80 -6.89
C VAL A 8 4.84 18.74 -6.11
N LEU A 9 5.48 17.56 -6.12
CA LEU A 9 6.81 17.33 -5.58
C LEU A 9 7.80 17.18 -6.74
N GLN A 10 8.80 18.04 -6.79
CA GLN A 10 9.82 18.00 -7.83
C GLN A 10 10.50 16.63 -7.86
N GLU A 11 10.53 16.01 -9.04
CA GLU A 11 11.08 14.65 -9.31
C GLU A 11 10.33 13.46 -8.67
N HIS A 12 9.24 13.68 -7.91
CA HIS A 12 8.54 12.61 -7.18
C HIS A 12 7.04 12.49 -7.51
N GLY A 13 6.51 13.38 -8.36
CA GLY A 13 5.09 13.38 -8.74
C GLY A 13 4.26 14.29 -7.84
N THR A 14 3.29 13.73 -7.11
CA THR A 14 2.41 14.47 -6.19
C THR A 14 2.61 14.02 -4.74
N SER A 15 2.10 14.81 -3.79
CA SER A 15 2.11 14.50 -2.34
C SER A 15 1.18 13.35 -1.93
N ASN A 16 0.60 12.63 -2.90
CA ASN A 16 -0.32 11.53 -2.66
C ASN A 16 0.46 10.23 -2.41
N ASP A 17 1.07 10.12 -1.24
CA ASP A 17 1.73 8.91 -0.78
C ASP A 17 0.75 7.92 -0.12
N GLY A 18 1.26 6.76 0.31
CA GLY A 18 0.47 5.77 1.03
C GLY A 18 -0.12 6.28 2.36
N ASN A 19 0.45 7.31 3.00
CA ASN A 19 -0.13 7.92 4.20
C ASN A 19 -1.33 8.79 3.87
N THR A 20 -1.24 9.57 2.79
CA THR A 20 -2.34 10.38 2.25
C THR A 20 -3.51 9.47 1.86
N ALA A 21 -3.25 8.39 1.11
CA ALA A 21 -4.27 7.41 0.74
C ALA A 21 -4.93 6.73 1.95
N ARG A 22 -4.14 6.26 2.93
CA ARG A 22 -4.68 5.67 4.17
C ARG A 22 -5.57 6.63 4.95
N THR A 23 -5.22 7.91 4.99
CA THR A 23 -6.00 8.92 5.71
C THR A 23 -7.29 9.27 4.97
N PHE A 24 -7.25 9.31 3.63
CA PHE A 24 -8.41 9.52 2.77
C PHE A 24 -9.48 8.45 3.00
N PHE A 25 -9.12 7.16 2.94
CA PHE A 25 -10.06 6.06 3.15
C PHE A 25 -10.46 5.83 4.62
N ARG A 26 -9.64 6.27 5.58
CA ARG A 26 -9.97 6.16 7.01
C ARG A 26 -11.20 6.98 7.37
N ASN A 27 -11.33 8.19 6.83
CA ASN A 27 -12.42 9.11 7.13
C ASN A 27 -13.32 9.32 5.89
N ALA A 28 -13.93 8.25 5.40
CA ALA A 28 -14.70 8.25 4.14
C ALA A 28 -15.79 9.32 4.07
N GLU A 29 -16.53 9.56 5.16
CA GLU A 29 -17.56 10.62 5.25
C GLU A 29 -17.01 12.01 4.94
N LYS A 30 -15.93 12.40 5.63
CA LYS A 30 -15.27 13.69 5.40
C LYS A 30 -14.66 13.77 4.01
N SER A 31 -14.15 12.65 3.48
CA SER A 31 -13.59 12.61 2.13
C SER A 31 -14.69 12.81 1.08
N ALA A 32 -15.85 12.18 1.26
CA ALA A 32 -17.03 12.37 0.42
C ALA A 32 -17.54 13.82 0.48
N GLU A 33 -17.65 14.38 1.69
CA GLU A 33 -18.07 15.76 1.93
C GLU A 33 -17.15 16.77 1.21
N ILE A 34 -15.83 16.58 1.31
CA ILE A 34 -14.84 17.50 0.72
C ILE A 34 -14.76 17.36 -0.80
N THR A 35 -14.79 16.14 -1.32
CA THR A 35 -14.57 15.88 -2.76
C THR A 35 -15.86 15.89 -3.59
N GLY A 36 -17.03 15.79 -2.95
CA GLY A 36 -18.32 15.58 -3.62
C GLY A 36 -18.49 14.19 -4.22
N VAL A 37 -17.57 13.25 -3.97
CA VAL A 37 -17.67 11.87 -4.43
C VAL A 37 -18.66 11.11 -3.55
N ASN A 38 -19.42 10.20 -4.16
CA ASN A 38 -20.42 9.40 -3.48
C ASN A 38 -19.79 8.57 -2.34
N LEU A 39 -20.32 8.72 -1.12
CA LEU A 39 -19.82 8.06 0.08
C LEU A 39 -19.77 6.54 -0.07
N ASN A 40 -20.85 5.92 -0.56
CA ASN A 40 -20.94 4.48 -0.74
C ASN A 40 -19.81 4.00 -1.66
N LEU A 41 -19.55 4.69 -2.78
CA LEU A 41 -18.45 4.33 -3.67
C LEU A 41 -17.08 4.37 -2.96
N ILE A 42 -16.80 5.39 -2.14
CA ILE A 42 -15.56 5.49 -1.36
C ILE A 42 -15.43 4.33 -0.37
N GLU A 43 -16.52 3.98 0.32
CA GLU A 43 -16.54 2.87 1.28
C GLU A 43 -16.30 1.51 0.61
N ARG A 44 -16.87 1.28 -0.58
CA ARG A 44 -16.61 0.06 -1.34
C ARG A 44 -15.14 -0.07 -1.72
N PHE A 45 -14.53 1.02 -2.21
CA PHE A 45 -13.09 1.03 -2.50
C PHE A 45 -12.24 0.81 -1.25
N LYS A 46 -12.61 1.43 -0.13
CA LYS A 46 -11.95 1.19 1.16
C LYS A 46 -11.97 -0.29 1.54
N ASN A 47 -13.12 -0.95 1.42
CA ASN A 47 -13.26 -2.36 1.77
C ASN A 47 -12.40 -3.25 0.86
N ILE A 48 -12.44 -3.02 -0.46
CA ILE A 48 -11.63 -3.76 -1.44
C ILE A 48 -10.14 -3.63 -1.10
N LEU A 49 -9.64 -2.41 -0.91
CA LEU A 49 -8.23 -2.15 -0.61
C LEU A 49 -7.81 -2.76 0.74
N MET A 50 -8.68 -2.72 1.74
CA MET A 50 -8.42 -3.30 3.05
C MET A 50 -8.35 -4.84 3.00
N VAL A 51 -9.22 -5.46 2.22
CA VAL A 51 -9.20 -6.92 2.00
C VAL A 51 -7.91 -7.33 1.28
N MET A 52 -7.52 -6.62 0.22
CA MET A 52 -6.26 -6.87 -0.49
C MET A 52 -5.03 -6.68 0.43
N ALA A 53 -5.05 -5.67 1.29
CA ALA A 53 -3.95 -5.38 2.22
C ALA A 53 -3.94 -6.25 3.50
N SER A 54 -4.91 -7.16 3.67
CA SER A 54 -5.08 -7.93 4.92
C SER A 54 -4.01 -9.01 5.12
N GLY A 55 -3.42 -9.52 4.04
CA GLY A 55 -2.50 -10.67 4.07
C GLY A 55 -3.18 -12.00 4.41
N GLN A 56 -4.51 -12.06 4.40
CA GLN A 56 -5.29 -13.27 4.62
C GLN A 56 -5.77 -13.86 3.28
N ASP A 57 -6.20 -15.12 3.31
CA ASP A 57 -6.88 -15.74 2.17
C ASP A 57 -8.24 -15.05 1.95
N ILE A 58 -8.54 -14.77 0.68
CA ILE A 58 -9.73 -14.03 0.26
C ILE A 58 -10.62 -14.98 -0.52
N ASP A 59 -11.91 -15.02 -0.20
CA ASP A 59 -12.89 -15.71 -1.06
C ASP A 59 -13.03 -14.97 -2.39
N THR A 60 -12.53 -15.60 -3.45
CA THR A 60 -12.47 -15.03 -4.80
C THR A 60 -13.85 -14.79 -5.39
N ASN A 61 -14.85 -15.62 -5.07
CA ASN A 61 -16.19 -15.48 -5.63
C ASN A 61 -16.89 -14.24 -5.05
N SER A 62 -16.87 -14.12 -3.72
CA SER A 62 -17.39 -12.94 -3.03
C SER A 62 -16.66 -11.66 -3.46
N PHE A 63 -15.35 -11.73 -3.68
CA PHE A 63 -14.57 -10.59 -4.15
C PHE A 63 -14.96 -10.17 -5.57
N ASP A 64 -15.15 -11.13 -6.49
CA ASP A 64 -15.55 -10.87 -7.87
C ASP A 64 -16.94 -10.21 -7.94
N GLU A 65 -17.91 -10.78 -7.23
CA GLU A 65 -19.27 -10.21 -7.15
C GLU A 65 -19.24 -8.77 -6.61
N TYR A 66 -18.47 -8.54 -5.53
CA TYR A 66 -18.32 -7.21 -4.96
C TYR A 66 -17.62 -6.23 -5.92
N GLY A 67 -16.61 -6.70 -6.67
CA GLY A 67 -15.89 -5.95 -7.69
C GLY A 67 -16.80 -5.52 -8.84
N VAL A 68 -17.52 -6.47 -9.44
CA VAL A 68 -18.46 -6.22 -10.56
C VAL A 68 -19.59 -5.28 -10.13
N GLN A 69 -20.16 -5.47 -8.95
CA GLN A 69 -21.18 -4.55 -8.43
C GLN A 69 -20.60 -3.14 -8.23
N THR A 70 -19.35 -3.02 -7.79
CA THR A 70 -18.69 -1.72 -7.60
C THR A 70 -18.42 -1.04 -8.94
N ALA A 71 -18.03 -1.80 -9.96
CA ALA A 71 -17.85 -1.30 -11.32
C ALA A 71 -19.17 -0.78 -11.91
N LYS A 72 -20.27 -1.52 -11.74
CA LYS A 72 -21.62 -1.07 -12.17
C LYS A 72 -22.01 0.24 -11.48
N LEU A 73 -21.79 0.34 -10.17
CA LEU A 73 -22.05 1.56 -9.41
C LEU A 73 -21.21 2.74 -9.92
N PHE A 74 -19.92 2.52 -10.16
CA PHE A 74 -19.02 3.54 -10.70
C PHE A 74 -19.51 4.11 -12.04
N ILE A 75 -19.88 3.24 -12.99
CA ILE A 75 -20.36 3.65 -14.31
C ILE A 75 -21.70 4.40 -14.19
N SER A 76 -22.59 3.97 -13.29
CA SER A 76 -23.88 4.65 -13.09
C SER A 76 -23.75 6.06 -12.50
N LEU A 77 -22.78 6.27 -11.61
CA LEU A 77 -22.57 7.56 -10.93
C LEU A 77 -21.73 8.52 -11.77
N TYR A 78 -20.72 8.00 -12.48
CA TYR A 78 -19.73 8.79 -13.19
C TYR A 78 -19.52 8.28 -14.63
N PRO A 79 -20.56 8.25 -15.48
CA PRO A 79 -20.46 7.71 -16.85
C PRO A 79 -19.50 8.51 -17.75
N TRP A 80 -19.25 9.77 -17.40
CA TRP A 80 -18.36 10.68 -18.12
C TRP A 80 -16.87 10.39 -17.85
N PHE A 81 -16.54 9.67 -16.78
CA PHE A 81 -15.16 9.41 -16.39
C PHE A 81 -14.75 7.97 -16.73
N TYR A 82 -13.80 7.82 -17.64
CA TYR A 82 -13.26 6.50 -17.97
C TYR A 82 -12.57 5.88 -16.76
N MET A 83 -12.89 4.62 -16.49
CA MET A 83 -12.29 3.88 -15.39
C MET A 83 -10.77 3.78 -15.58
N PRO A 84 -9.95 4.26 -14.62
CA PRO A 84 -8.50 4.15 -14.72
C PRO A 84 -8.05 2.69 -14.80
N SER A 85 -6.95 2.42 -15.51
CA SER A 85 -6.44 1.05 -15.70
C SER A 85 -6.19 0.30 -14.39
N SER A 86 -5.68 0.98 -13.35
CA SER A 86 -5.47 0.39 -12.02
C SER A 86 -6.79 -0.03 -11.37
N VAL A 87 -7.80 0.82 -11.41
CA VAL A 87 -9.15 0.54 -10.89
C VAL A 87 -9.80 -0.61 -11.67
N HIS A 88 -9.70 -0.59 -12.99
CA HIS A 88 -10.23 -1.66 -13.84
C HIS A 88 -9.58 -3.02 -13.53
N LYS A 89 -8.25 -3.05 -13.41
CA LYS A 89 -7.52 -4.27 -13.02
C LYS A 89 -7.99 -4.80 -11.66
N ILE A 90 -8.25 -3.93 -10.69
CA ILE A 90 -8.73 -4.33 -9.37
C ILE A 90 -10.17 -4.86 -9.43
N LEU A 91 -11.08 -4.13 -10.08
CA LEU A 91 -12.51 -4.44 -10.06
C LEU A 91 -12.91 -5.60 -10.98
N ILE A 92 -12.24 -5.76 -12.12
CA ILE A 92 -12.59 -6.75 -13.15
C ILE A 92 -11.64 -7.95 -13.12
N HIS A 93 -10.34 -7.72 -12.98
CA HIS A 93 -9.33 -8.79 -13.00
C HIS A 93 -8.80 -9.16 -11.61
N GLY A 94 -9.24 -8.46 -10.55
CA GLY A 94 -8.66 -8.64 -9.22
C GLY A 94 -8.91 -10.03 -8.65
N ALA A 95 -10.11 -10.57 -8.86
CA ALA A 95 -10.46 -11.93 -8.43
C ALA A 95 -9.60 -12.99 -9.14
N ASP A 96 -9.36 -12.83 -10.45
CA ASP A 96 -8.50 -13.72 -11.23
C ASP A 96 -7.07 -13.72 -10.69
N VAL A 97 -6.52 -12.52 -10.44
CA VAL A 97 -5.16 -12.39 -9.90
C VAL A 97 -5.05 -13.05 -8.53
N ILE A 98 -6.03 -12.84 -7.65
CA ILE A 98 -6.04 -13.46 -6.31
C ILE A 98 -6.15 -14.98 -6.43
N ARG A 99 -6.99 -15.49 -7.34
CA ARG A 99 -7.20 -16.93 -7.56
C ARG A 99 -5.95 -17.66 -8.02
N TYR A 100 -5.13 -17.03 -8.87
CA TYR A 100 -3.90 -17.63 -9.40
C TYR A 100 -2.64 -17.23 -8.61
N ALA A 101 -2.75 -16.40 -7.57
CA ALA A 101 -1.63 -16.03 -6.73
C ALA A 101 -1.16 -17.21 -5.87
N VAL A 102 0.15 -17.39 -5.75
CA VAL A 102 0.77 -18.46 -4.94
C VAL A 102 0.65 -18.18 -3.43
N LEU A 103 0.56 -16.90 -3.06
CA LEU A 103 0.46 -16.43 -1.68
C LEU A 103 -0.68 -15.42 -1.57
N PRO A 104 -1.22 -15.20 -0.35
CA PRO A 104 -2.16 -14.11 -0.10
C PRO A 104 -1.64 -12.80 -0.69
N ILE A 105 -2.49 -12.10 -1.44
CA ILE A 105 -2.07 -10.95 -2.25
C ILE A 105 -1.36 -9.86 -1.44
N GLY A 106 -1.76 -9.66 -0.17
CA GLY A 106 -1.12 -8.71 0.73
C GLY A 106 0.35 -9.02 1.05
N HIS A 107 0.78 -10.28 0.95
CA HIS A 107 2.18 -10.68 1.13
C HIS A 107 3.04 -10.37 -0.10
N LEU A 108 2.43 -10.22 -1.27
CA LEU A 108 3.11 -9.89 -2.53
C LEU A 108 3.28 -8.38 -2.75
N SER A 109 3.11 -7.58 -1.69
CA SER A 109 3.19 -6.12 -1.73
C SER A 109 4.63 -5.61 -1.94
N GLU A 110 4.78 -4.60 -2.80
CA GLU A 110 6.04 -3.89 -3.02
C GLU A 110 6.41 -2.95 -1.86
N GLU A 111 5.45 -2.56 -1.02
CA GLU A 111 5.65 -1.58 0.07
C GLU A 111 6.78 -1.98 1.02
N ALA A 112 6.95 -3.27 1.29
CA ALA A 112 8.01 -3.79 2.13
C ALA A 112 9.40 -3.52 1.52
N GLN A 113 9.54 -3.69 0.20
CA GLN A 113 10.77 -3.39 -0.52
C GLN A 113 11.01 -1.88 -0.56
N GLU A 114 9.98 -1.08 -0.88
CA GLU A 114 10.14 0.38 -0.99
C GLU A 114 10.54 1.01 0.35
N SER A 115 10.01 0.49 1.46
CA SER A 115 10.39 0.90 2.82
C SER A 115 11.91 0.76 3.07
N ARG A 116 12.54 -0.27 2.47
CA ARG A 116 14.00 -0.50 2.58
C ARG A 116 14.83 0.58 1.89
N ASN A 117 14.26 1.41 1.01
CA ASN A 117 14.98 2.54 0.41
C ASN A 117 15.38 3.58 1.46
N LYS A 118 14.60 3.71 2.55
CA LYS A 118 14.96 4.56 3.69
C LYS A 118 16.21 4.04 4.39
N ASP A 119 16.24 2.74 4.67
CA ASP A 119 17.39 2.07 5.28
C ASP A 119 18.62 2.14 4.38
N TYR A 120 18.45 1.95 3.07
CA TYR A 120 19.52 2.09 2.08
C TYR A 120 20.20 3.46 2.16
N LYS A 121 19.41 4.54 2.14
CA LYS A 121 19.94 5.92 2.25
C LYS A 121 20.66 6.13 3.58
N MET A 122 20.15 5.58 4.67
CA MET A 122 20.75 5.65 6.00
C MET A 122 22.08 4.86 6.09
N TYR A 123 22.09 3.60 5.66
CA TYR A 123 23.29 2.75 5.66
C TYR A 123 24.37 3.33 4.77
N ARG A 124 24.00 3.82 3.58
CA ARG A 124 24.93 4.53 2.72
C ARG A 124 25.54 5.72 3.43
N ARG A 125 24.82 6.50 4.24
CA ARG A 125 25.39 7.67 4.92
C ARG A 125 26.30 7.29 6.10
N HIS A 126 25.89 6.33 6.92
CA HIS A 126 26.51 6.10 8.24
C HIS A 126 27.30 4.79 8.39
N HIS A 127 27.11 3.82 7.49
CA HIS A 127 27.64 2.45 7.66
C HIS A 127 28.52 1.99 6.48
N THR A 128 29.01 2.92 5.65
CA THR A 128 29.88 2.58 4.51
C THR A 128 31.15 3.42 4.52
N ARG A 129 32.29 2.81 4.16
CA ARG A 129 33.56 3.52 4.03
C ARG A 129 33.53 4.46 2.83
N LYS A 130 33.95 5.72 3.00
CA LYS A 130 33.92 6.76 1.95
C LYS A 130 35.23 6.89 1.18
N ILE A 131 35.83 5.76 0.84
CA ILE A 131 37.15 5.69 0.19
C ILE A 131 37.01 5.48 -1.33
N SER A 132 36.07 4.62 -1.76
CA SER A 132 35.80 4.37 -3.18
C SER A 132 34.36 3.94 -3.38
N LYS A 133 33.80 4.12 -4.59
CA LYS A 133 32.44 3.66 -4.91
C LYS A 133 32.27 2.15 -4.77
N ILE A 134 33.30 1.38 -5.15
CA ILE A 134 33.32 -0.08 -5.03
C ILE A 134 33.22 -0.50 -3.56
N ASN A 135 34.02 0.13 -2.69
CA ASN A 135 34.01 -0.17 -1.26
C ASN A 135 32.69 0.25 -0.61
N ILE A 136 32.10 1.37 -1.02
CA ILE A 136 30.77 1.80 -0.57
C ILE A 136 29.72 0.73 -0.90
N ASN A 137 29.67 0.27 -2.14
CA ASN A 137 28.69 -0.71 -2.57
C ASN A 137 28.89 -2.07 -1.88
N LYS A 138 30.15 -2.47 -1.67
CA LYS A 138 30.48 -3.69 -0.92
C LYS A 138 29.98 -3.62 0.52
N ASP A 139 30.29 -2.54 1.24
CA ASP A 139 29.85 -2.36 2.62
C ASP A 139 28.31 -2.30 2.72
N LEU A 140 27.68 -1.60 1.77
CA LEU A 140 26.22 -1.49 1.72
C LEU A 140 25.54 -2.84 1.53
N LEU A 141 26.06 -3.68 0.62
CA LEU A 141 25.56 -5.02 0.40
C LEU A 141 25.72 -5.89 1.66
N HIS A 142 26.89 -5.85 2.30
CA HIS A 142 27.12 -6.60 3.54
C HIS A 142 26.14 -6.21 4.65
N VAL A 143 25.91 -4.91 4.86
CA VAL A 143 24.97 -4.43 5.88
C VAL A 143 23.54 -4.85 5.56
N LEU A 144 23.12 -4.80 4.28
CA LEU A 144 21.80 -5.25 3.87
C LEU A 144 21.61 -6.75 4.07
N LEU A 145 22.62 -7.57 3.76
CA LEU A 145 22.60 -9.02 4.01
C LEU A 145 22.45 -9.33 5.51
N ILE A 146 23.26 -8.69 6.37
CA ILE A 146 23.16 -8.86 7.83
C ILE A 146 21.77 -8.46 8.34
N SER A 147 21.20 -7.38 7.79
CA SER A 147 19.88 -6.89 8.22
C SER A 147 18.70 -7.76 7.77
N SER A 148 18.90 -8.61 6.76
CA SER A 148 17.88 -9.50 6.18
C SER A 148 18.10 -10.97 6.56
N ASP A 149 19.19 -11.26 7.26
CA ASP A 149 19.48 -12.59 7.81
C ASP A 149 18.38 -13.01 8.80
N SER A 150 17.77 -14.17 8.53
CA SER A 150 16.64 -14.70 9.30
C SER A 150 17.04 -15.08 10.73
N LEU A 151 18.23 -15.65 10.92
CA LEU A 151 18.74 -16.04 12.23
C LEU A 151 18.98 -14.80 13.08
N ILE A 152 19.69 -13.80 12.53
CA ILE A 152 19.96 -12.54 13.23
C ILE A 152 18.65 -11.80 13.54
N SER A 153 17.74 -11.74 12.57
CA SER A 153 16.44 -11.09 12.71
C SER A 153 15.60 -11.74 13.82
N SER A 154 15.60 -13.07 13.93
CA SER A 154 14.84 -13.79 14.96
C SER A 154 15.32 -13.52 16.39
N ILE A 155 16.61 -13.26 16.57
CA ILE A 155 17.23 -13.02 17.89
C ILE A 155 17.17 -11.53 18.26
N ARG A 156 17.02 -10.64 17.26
CA ARG A 156 17.04 -9.19 17.46
C ARG A 156 15.83 -8.73 18.27
N LEU A 157 16.09 -7.94 19.30
CA LEU A 157 15.05 -7.29 20.09
C LEU A 157 14.35 -6.21 19.26
N PHE A 158 13.04 -6.36 19.05
CA PHE A 158 12.20 -5.35 18.44
C PHE A 158 11.37 -4.60 19.49
N PRO A 159 11.17 -3.27 19.32
CA PRO A 159 10.20 -2.56 20.13
C PRO A 159 8.81 -3.19 19.93
N LYS A 160 8.09 -3.43 21.03
CA LYS A 160 6.75 -4.02 20.98
C LYS A 160 5.84 -3.15 20.12
N LYS A 161 5.21 -3.75 19.10
CA LYS A 161 4.20 -3.07 18.29
C LYS A 161 3.06 -2.64 19.20
N LYS A 162 2.61 -1.38 19.11
CA LYS A 162 1.38 -0.94 19.80
C LYS A 162 0.23 -1.82 19.33
N LYS A 163 -0.37 -2.61 20.23
CA LYS A 163 -1.61 -3.34 19.93
C LYS A 163 -2.68 -2.30 19.61
N ILE A 164 -3.22 -2.35 18.39
CA ILE A 164 -4.43 -1.59 18.06
C ILE A 164 -5.57 -2.30 18.78
N THR A 165 -6.01 -1.78 19.92
CA THR A 165 -7.30 -2.14 20.50
C THR A 165 -8.37 -1.67 19.52
N ARG A 166 -8.91 -2.60 18.72
CA ARG A 166 -10.16 -2.36 18.00
C ARG A 166 -11.25 -2.26 19.07
N LEU A 167 -11.59 -1.04 19.49
CA LEU A 167 -12.86 -0.76 20.14
C LEU A 167 -13.94 -1.11 19.12
N ILE A 168 -14.49 -2.31 19.25
CA ILE A 168 -15.77 -2.66 18.63
C ILE A 168 -16.78 -1.75 19.35
N LYS A 169 -17.23 -0.71 18.64
CA LYS A 169 -18.45 0.02 18.99
C LYS A 169 -19.56 -0.51 18.10
#